data_AF-A0A939FKJ8-F1
#
_entry.id   AF-A0A939FKJ8-F1
#
_cell.length_a   1.000
_cell.length_b   1.000
_cell.length_c   1.000
_cell.angle_alpha   90.00
_cell.angle_beta   90.00
_cell.angle_gamma   90.00
#
_symmetry.space_group_name_H-M   'P 1'
#
loop_
_entity.id
_entity.type
_entity.pdbx_description
1 polymer ?
#
loop_
_entity_poly.entity_id
_entity_poly.type
_entity_poly.pdbx_seq_one_letter_code
_entity_poly.pdbx_strand_id
1 'polypeptide(L)'
;MRFPICGAAALLLATAALSGAQATAAGHGGHASRAPEPRREAECHTRVLGSHARSDCFNGDSRPDRVQLHVMCARWWDPAMDTAPVTVGPAGHVTLTQRCWLEVRKAWVTHTPG
;
A
#
# COMPACT_ATOMS: atom_id res chain seq x y z
N MET A 1 23.84 11.61 42.44
CA MET A 1 22.71 11.91 43.34
C MET A 1 21.67 10.82 43.16
N ARG A 2 21.54 9.94 44.16
CA ARG A 2 20.50 8.91 44.31
C ARG A 2 19.48 9.47 45.30
N PHE A 3 18.18 9.32 45.08
CA PHE A 3 17.17 9.13 46.12
C PHE A 3 15.84 8.58 45.53
N PRO A 4 15.02 7.89 46.34
CA PRO A 4 14.36 6.64 45.97
C PRO A 4 12.82 6.63 46.21
N ILE A 5 12.17 5.56 45.71
CA ILE A 5 11.07 4.75 46.28
C ILE A 5 9.75 5.44 46.74
N CYS A 6 8.65 4.73 46.45
CA CYS A 6 7.54 4.33 47.35
C CYS A 6 6.13 4.80 46.97
N GLY A 7 5.21 3.84 46.84
CA GLY A 7 3.78 4.12 46.85
C GLY A 7 2.92 3.04 46.19
N ALA A 8 2.88 1.84 46.77
CA ALA A 8 1.77 0.91 46.55
C ALA A 8 0.61 1.28 47.48
N ALA A 9 -0.63 1.30 46.99
CA ALA A 9 -1.82 1.07 47.81
C ALA A 9 -3.01 0.68 46.93
N ALA A 10 -3.74 -0.31 47.40
CA ALA A 10 -4.82 -1.01 46.73
C ALA A 10 -6.20 -0.58 47.25
N LEU A 11 -7.22 -1.22 46.66
CA LEU A 11 -8.54 -1.59 47.20
C LEU A 11 -9.77 -0.74 46.83
N LEU A 12 -10.60 -1.42 46.02
CA LEU A 12 -12.04 -1.72 46.19
C LEU A 12 -13.07 -0.59 46.14
N LEU A 13 -14.10 -0.78 45.30
CA LEU A 13 -15.43 -1.20 45.74
C LEU A 13 -16.32 -1.57 44.53
N ALA A 14 -16.91 -2.75 44.60
CA ALA A 14 -17.95 -3.24 43.71
C ALA A 14 -19.32 -2.69 44.15
N THR A 15 -20.25 -2.46 43.21
CA THR A 15 -21.66 -2.86 43.34
C THR A 15 -22.41 -2.73 42.01
N ALA A 16 -23.34 -3.66 41.82
CA ALA A 16 -24.10 -3.96 40.62
C ALA A 16 -25.31 -3.02 40.38
N ALA A 17 -25.77 -2.97 39.13
CA ALA A 17 -27.20 -2.86 38.84
C ALA A 17 -27.50 -3.57 37.50
N LEU A 18 -28.20 -4.70 37.60
CA LEU A 18 -28.88 -5.35 36.49
C LEU A 18 -30.09 -4.51 36.06
N SER A 19 -30.42 -4.61 34.77
CA SER A 19 -31.78 -4.67 34.18
C SER A 19 -32.08 -3.57 33.16
N GLY A 20 -32.10 -3.98 31.89
CA GLY A 20 -32.64 -3.21 30.79
C GLY A 20 -32.86 -4.12 29.59
N ALA A 21 -33.80 -5.08 29.69
CA ALA A 21 -34.30 -5.81 28.54
C ALA A 21 -35.16 -4.87 27.68
N GLN A 22 -34.74 -4.54 26.46
CA GLN A 22 -35.63 -3.99 25.44
C GLN A 22 -35.32 -4.56 24.05
N ALA A 23 -36.29 -5.36 23.60
CA ALA A 23 -36.73 -5.60 22.22
C ALA A 23 -35.69 -6.02 21.17
N THR A 24 -35.68 -7.31 20.85
CA THR A 24 -35.29 -7.83 19.54
C THR A 24 -36.27 -7.32 18.48
N ALA A 25 -35.96 -6.16 17.87
CA ALA A 25 -36.57 -5.76 16.61
C ALA A 25 -35.89 -6.56 15.49
N ALA A 26 -36.56 -7.60 15.01
CA ALA A 26 -36.19 -8.30 13.79
C ALA A 26 -36.48 -7.41 12.56
N GLY A 27 -35.48 -7.25 11.69
CA GLY A 27 -35.61 -6.77 10.30
C GLY A 27 -35.74 -5.26 10.19
N HIS A 28 -34.76 -4.50 9.71
CA HIS A 28 -34.03 -4.73 8.47
C HIS A 28 -32.54 -4.58 8.75
N GLY A 29 -31.75 -5.56 8.32
CA GLY A 29 -30.28 -5.49 8.40
C GLY A 29 -29.79 -4.31 7.57
N GLY A 30 -29.72 -3.13 8.19
CA GLY A 30 -29.01 -2.00 7.65
C GLY A 30 -27.57 -2.46 7.50
N HIS A 31 -27.09 -2.56 6.26
CA HIS A 31 -25.67 -2.62 6.01
C HIS A 31 -25.09 -1.36 6.64
N ALA A 32 -24.50 -1.49 7.84
CA ALA A 32 -23.68 -0.44 8.41
C ALA A 32 -22.66 -0.12 7.32
N SER A 33 -22.72 1.08 6.73
CA SER A 33 -21.78 1.51 5.70
C SER A 33 -20.38 1.35 6.26
N ARG A 34 -19.69 0.30 5.83
CA ARG A 34 -18.28 0.12 6.16
C ARG A 34 -17.55 1.28 5.48
N ALA A 35 -16.74 1.99 6.25
CA ALA A 35 -15.88 3.03 5.68
C ALA A 35 -15.12 2.44 4.48
N PRO A 36 -14.96 3.18 3.37
CA PRO A 36 -14.22 2.70 2.22
C PRO A 36 -12.84 2.21 2.65
N GLU A 37 -12.46 1.01 2.19
CA GLU A 37 -11.11 0.52 2.40
C GLU A 37 -10.11 1.50 1.75
N PRO A 38 -8.96 1.78 2.39
CA PRO A 38 -7.91 2.59 1.76
C PRO A 38 -7.51 1.97 0.42
N ARG A 39 -7.27 2.85 -0.56
CA ARG A 39 -6.77 2.45 -1.88
C ARG A 39 -5.43 1.72 -1.70
N ARG A 40 -5.31 0.57 -2.37
CA ARG A 40 -4.03 -0.13 -2.54
C ARG A 40 -3.40 0.24 -3.87
N GLU A 41 -2.08 0.33 -3.88
CA GLU A 41 -1.26 0.43 -5.09
C GLU A 41 -1.16 -0.95 -5.76
N ALA A 42 -0.88 -0.96 -7.06
CA ALA A 42 -0.59 -2.20 -7.78
C ALA A 42 0.70 -2.83 -7.23
N GLU A 43 0.72 -4.16 -7.09
CA GLU A 43 1.93 -4.88 -6.71
C GLU A 43 2.83 -5.02 -7.94
N CYS A 44 4.05 -4.47 -7.86
CA CYS A 44 5.00 -4.46 -8.97
C CYS A 44 6.30 -5.18 -8.58
N HIS A 45 6.74 -6.09 -9.46
CA HIS A 45 8.01 -6.79 -9.32
C HIS A 45 8.98 -6.34 -10.42
N THR A 46 9.97 -5.51 -10.06
CA THR A 46 11.00 -5.02 -10.98
C THR A 46 12.22 -5.93 -11.01
N ARG A 47 12.73 -6.22 -12.21
CA ARG A 47 13.98 -6.97 -12.46
C ARG A 47 14.88 -6.19 -13.40
N VAL A 48 16.18 -6.30 -13.18
CA VAL A 48 17.21 -5.76 -14.05
C VAL A 48 18.09 -6.90 -14.56
N LEU A 49 18.30 -6.94 -15.88
CA LEU A 49 19.20 -7.87 -16.54
C LEU A 49 20.12 -7.09 -17.49
N GLY A 50 21.35 -6.83 -17.05
CA GLY A 50 22.33 -6.03 -17.79
C GLY A 50 21.81 -4.63 -18.08
N SER A 51 21.61 -4.32 -19.38
CA SER A 51 21.07 -3.05 -19.85
C SER A 51 19.55 -2.95 -19.82
N HIS A 52 18.82 -4.01 -19.46
CA HIS A 52 17.35 -4.05 -19.55
C HIS A 52 16.70 -4.04 -18.17
N ALA A 53 15.61 -3.28 -18.04
CA ALA A 53 14.73 -3.30 -16.89
C ALA A 53 13.31 -3.72 -17.31
N ARG A 54 12.69 -4.56 -16.49
CA ARG A 54 11.31 -5.02 -16.65
C ARG A 54 10.58 -4.93 -15.32
N SER A 55 9.36 -4.42 -15.32
CA SER A 55 8.47 -4.51 -14.17
C SER A 55 7.15 -5.14 -14.59
N ASP A 56 6.78 -6.21 -13.89
CA ASP A 56 5.47 -6.85 -14.04
C ASP A 56 4.60 -6.40 -12.86
N CYS A 57 3.44 -5.81 -13.15
CA CYS A 57 2.55 -5.22 -12.16
C CYS A 57 1.17 -5.87 -12.21
N PHE A 58 0.55 -6.03 -11.04
CA PHE A 58 -0.81 -6.52 -10.87
C PHE A 58 -1.61 -5.59 -9.95
N ASN A 59 -2.79 -5.15 -10.40
CA ASN A 59 -3.67 -4.34 -9.58
C ASN A 59 -4.78 -5.20 -8.94
N GLY A 60 -4.61 -5.50 -7.65
CA GLY A 60 -5.62 -6.20 -6.85
C GLY A 60 -6.72 -5.30 -6.29
N ASP A 61 -6.67 -3.98 -6.51
CA ASP A 61 -7.69 -3.04 -6.04
C ASP A 61 -8.88 -2.93 -7.01
N SER A 62 -10.03 -2.57 -6.46
CA SER A 62 -11.24 -2.21 -7.20
C SER A 62 -11.12 -0.94 -8.05
N ARG A 63 -10.08 -0.12 -7.81
CA ARG A 63 -9.82 1.15 -8.50
C ARG A 63 -8.58 1.03 -9.37
N PRO A 64 -8.53 1.75 -10.51
CA PRO A 64 -7.34 1.76 -11.37
C PRO A 64 -6.16 2.43 -10.67
N ASP A 65 -4.96 1.93 -10.93
CA ASP A 65 -3.70 2.53 -10.53
C ASP A 65 -2.91 2.95 -11.78
N ARG A 66 -2.11 4.01 -11.69
CA ARG A 66 -1.27 4.49 -12.79
C ARG A 66 0.19 4.34 -12.40
N VAL A 67 0.88 3.45 -13.10
CA VAL A 67 2.26 3.05 -12.83
C VAL A 67 3.22 3.61 -13.87
N GLN A 68 4.42 4.00 -13.44
CA GLN A 68 5.51 4.40 -14.33
C GLN A 68 6.80 3.72 -13.91
N LEU A 69 7.51 3.11 -14.87
CA LEU A 69 8.83 2.51 -14.63
C LEU A 69 9.89 3.58 -14.91
N HIS A 70 10.71 3.86 -13.91
CA HIS A 70 11.87 4.74 -14.02
C HIS A 70 13.15 3.91 -14.08
N VAL A 71 14.09 4.30 -14.95
CA VAL A 71 15.38 3.62 -15.10
C VAL A 71 16.51 4.63 -15.07
N MET A 72 17.35 4.55 -14.04
CA MET A 72 18.62 5.28 -13.98
C MET A 72 19.73 4.46 -14.61
N CYS A 73 20.38 5.01 -15.62
CA CYS A 73 21.57 4.42 -16.23
C CYS A 73 22.84 4.71 -15.41
N ALA A 74 23.84 3.85 -15.58
CA ALA A 74 25.08 3.87 -14.80
C ALA A 74 26.12 4.88 -15.31
N ARG A 75 26.06 5.23 -16.60
CA ARG A 75 27.06 6.08 -17.24
C ARG A 75 26.54 7.50 -17.42
N TRP A 76 27.42 8.48 -17.26
CA TRP A 76 27.06 9.91 -17.32
C TRP A 76 26.53 10.34 -18.69
N TRP A 77 26.95 9.64 -19.75
CA TRP A 77 26.53 9.90 -21.13
C TRP A 77 25.24 9.16 -21.52
N ASP A 78 24.72 8.30 -20.64
CA ASP A 78 23.49 7.53 -20.84
C ASP A 78 22.39 8.13 -19.95
N PRO A 79 21.45 8.91 -20.50
CA PRO A 79 20.42 9.57 -19.70
C PRO A 79 19.51 8.55 -18.99
N ALA A 80 18.86 8.98 -17.91
CA ALA A 80 17.78 8.18 -17.31
C ALA A 80 16.62 8.02 -18.30
N MET A 81 16.01 6.83 -18.30
CA MET A 81 14.97 6.42 -19.24
C MET A 81 13.73 5.99 -18.48
N ASP A 82 12.65 6.71 -18.67
CA ASP A 82 11.37 6.41 -18.03
C ASP A 82 10.36 5.95 -19.09
N THR A 83 9.48 5.02 -18.73
CA THR A 83 8.30 4.75 -19.58
C THR A 83 7.33 5.92 -19.54
N ALA A 84 6.38 5.98 -20.47
CA ALA A 84 5.15 6.71 -20.20
C ALA A 84 4.40 6.05 -19.01
N PRO A 85 3.65 6.81 -18.21
CA PRO A 85 2.75 6.24 -17.21
C PRO A 85 1.65 5.41 -17.89
N VAL A 86 1.32 4.25 -17.30
CA VAL A 86 0.32 3.31 -17.81
C VAL A 86 -0.72 3.03 -16.74
N THR A 87 -1.99 3.05 -17.11
CA THR A 87 -3.09 2.68 -16.21
C THR A 87 -3.26 1.16 -16.16
N VAL A 88 -3.33 0.61 -14.95
CA VAL A 88 -3.68 -0.78 -14.66
C VAL A 88 -5.07 -0.79 -14.04
N GLY A 89 -6.05 -1.31 -14.79
CA GLY A 89 -7.43 -1.45 -14.30
C GLY A 89 -7.57 -2.48 -13.18
N PRO A 90 -8.76 -2.58 -12.55
CA PRO A 90 -9.03 -3.58 -11.52
C PRO A 90 -8.78 -5.01 -12.01
N ALA A 91 -8.12 -5.82 -11.18
CA ALA A 91 -7.65 -7.17 -11.53
C ALA A 91 -6.81 -7.22 -12.83
N GLY A 92 -6.20 -6.09 -13.21
CA GLY A 92 -5.42 -5.95 -14.43
C GLY A 92 -3.93 -6.26 -14.22
N HIS A 93 -3.29 -6.64 -15.31
CA HIS A 93 -1.83 -6.81 -15.39
C HIS A 93 -1.24 -5.90 -16.46
N VAL A 94 -0.03 -5.38 -16.19
CA VAL A 94 0.80 -4.72 -17.19
C VAL A 94 2.25 -5.14 -17.05
N THR A 95 2.97 -5.12 -18.16
CA THR A 95 4.42 -5.22 -18.19
C THR A 95 4.99 -3.92 -18.73
N LEU A 96 5.91 -3.33 -17.97
CA LEU A 96 6.68 -2.15 -18.35
C LEU A 96 8.11 -2.59 -18.67
N THR A 97 8.67 -2.08 -19.76
CA THR A 97 10.08 -2.33 -20.14
C THR A 97 10.76 -1.05 -20.54
N GLN A 98 12.03 -0.92 -20.17
CA GLN A 98 12.96 0.11 -20.62
C GLN A 98 14.38 -0.45 -20.66
N ARG A 99 15.29 0.30 -21.26
CA ARG A 99 16.71 -0.07 -21.28
C ARG A 99 17.59 1.16 -21.22
N CYS A 100 18.78 0.94 -20.70
CA CYS A 100 19.93 1.81 -20.91
C CYS A 100 20.68 1.37 -22.16
N TRP A 101 21.61 2.19 -22.64
CA TRP A 101 22.54 1.75 -23.68
C TRP A 101 23.44 0.64 -23.13
N LEU A 102 24.12 0.88 -22.00
CA LEU A 102 25.12 -0.05 -21.48
C LEU A 102 24.67 -0.82 -20.24
N GLU A 103 24.35 -0.12 -19.16
CA GLU A 103 24.12 -0.74 -17.85
C GLU A 103 23.09 0.06 -17.06
N VAL A 104 22.10 -0.64 -16.50
CA VAL A 104 21.13 -0.07 -15.58
C VAL A 104 21.76 0.00 -14.19
N ARG A 105 21.74 1.18 -13.57
CA ARG A 105 22.16 1.38 -12.18
C ARG A 105 21.02 1.14 -11.20
N LYS A 106 19.81 1.59 -11.54
CA LYS A 106 18.61 1.43 -10.67
C LYS A 106 17.35 1.45 -11.53
N ALA A 107 16.36 0.65 -11.14
CA ALA A 107 15.02 0.71 -11.70
C ALA A 107 13.99 0.66 -10.56
N TRP A 108 12.92 1.44 -10.67
CA TRP A 108 11.83 1.47 -9.69
C TRP A 108 10.51 1.90 -10.33
N VAL A 109 9.39 1.57 -9.68
CA VAL A 109 8.05 2.00 -10.11
C VAL A 109 7.55 3.11 -9.19
N THR A 110 6.86 4.08 -9.77
CA THR A 110 6.02 5.03 -9.02
C THR A 110 4.54 4.80 -9.33
N HIS A 111 3.71 5.17 -8.36
CA HIS A 111 2.26 5.00 -8.40
C HIS A 111 1.57 6.36 -8.31
N THR A 112 0.48 6.50 -9.05
CA THR A 112 -0.42 7.65 -8.97
C THR A 112 -1.86 7.17 -9.16
N PRO A 113 -2.87 7.85 -8.58
CA PRO A 113 -4.25 7.50 -8.84
C PRO A 113 -4.57 7.44 -10.35
N GLY A 114 -5.26 6.37 -10.77
CA GLY A 114 -5.60 6.05 -12.15
C GLY A 114 -6.58 7.02 -12.80
#